data_AF-A0A378MYS6-F1
#
_entry.id   AF-A0A378MYS6-F1
#
_cell.length_a   1.000
_cell.length_b   1.000
_cell.length_c   1.000
_cell.angle_alpha   90.00
_cell.angle_beta   90.00
_cell.angle_gamma   90.00
#
_symmetry.space_group_name_H-M   'P 1'
#
loop_
_entity.id
_entity.type
_entity.pdbx_description
1 polymer ?
#
loop_
_entity_poly.entity_id
_entity_poly.type
_entity_poly.pdbx_seq_one_letter_code
_entity_poly.pdbx_strand_id
1 'polypeptide(L)'
;MHIEDKIAWWLANGETGVSSKTMAFYLGYGIRPKIEGYPHDVSDFRRCFLLLETVPFCEIGLKKMAELGKVWAALAKEWHTLEALYNEEEDQIRCPKPMLS
;
A
#
# COMPACT_ATOMS: atom_id res chain seq x y z
N MET A 1 -8.70 -20.22 1.42
CA MET A 1 -8.52 -19.07 2.32
C MET A 1 -9.20 -17.90 1.65
N HIS A 2 -10.17 -17.29 2.32
CA HIS A 2 -10.91 -16.16 1.77
C HIS A 2 -10.01 -14.91 1.76
N ILE A 3 -10.28 -13.95 0.87
CA ILE A 3 -9.48 -12.71 0.78
C ILE A 3 -9.58 -11.95 2.10
N GLU A 4 -10.78 -11.97 2.69
CA GLU A 4 -11.12 -11.41 3.99
C GLU A 4 -10.27 -12.00 5.11
N ASP A 5 -9.93 -13.30 5.06
CA ASP A 5 -9.07 -13.95 6.06
C ASP A 5 -7.63 -13.41 5.97
N LYS A 6 -7.13 -13.19 4.74
CA LYS A 6 -5.78 -12.63 4.52
C LYS A 6 -5.72 -11.17 4.98
N ILE A 7 -6.78 -10.41 4.72
CA ILE A 7 -6.88 -9.02 5.18
C ILE A 7 -6.96 -8.97 6.70
N ALA A 8 -7.78 -9.82 7.33
CA ALA A 8 -7.84 -9.93 8.78
C ALA A 8 -6.48 -10.32 9.38
N TRP A 9 -5.77 -11.27 8.76
CA TRP A 9 -4.42 -11.65 9.18
C TRP A 9 -3.44 -10.49 9.06
N TRP A 10 -3.45 -9.74 7.96
CA TRP A 10 -2.60 -8.57 7.76
C TRP A 10 -2.92 -7.46 8.77
N LEU A 11 -4.21 -7.18 9.03
CA LEU A 11 -4.64 -6.20 10.02
C LEU A 11 -4.16 -6.55 11.44
N ALA A 12 -4.05 -7.85 11.76
CA ALA A 12 -3.62 -8.33 13.06
C ALA A 12 -2.10 -8.44 13.22
N ASN A 13 -1.37 -8.82 12.15
CA ASN A 13 0.05 -9.21 12.24
C ASN A 13 0.98 -8.39 11.34
N GLY A 14 0.42 -7.68 10.37
CA GLY A 14 1.18 -6.89 9.41
C GLY A 14 1.70 -5.58 9.99
N GLU A 15 2.64 -4.98 9.27
CA GLU A 15 3.07 -3.62 9.57
C GLU A 15 2.04 -2.62 9.07
N THR A 16 1.21 -2.11 9.98
CA THR A 16 0.05 -1.30 9.61
C THR A 16 0.16 0.15 10.07
N GLY A 17 -0.49 1.02 9.30
CA GLY A 17 -0.69 2.44 9.56
C GLY A 17 -2.01 2.91 8.98
N VAL A 18 -2.41 4.16 9.24
CA VAL A 18 -3.74 4.68 8.84
C VAL A 18 -4.01 4.52 7.34
N SER A 19 -3.03 4.83 6.48
CA SER A 19 -3.11 4.67 5.02
C SER A 19 -3.39 3.22 4.60
N SER A 20 -2.59 2.27 5.08
CA SER A 20 -2.74 0.84 4.76
C SER A 20 -4.05 0.25 5.33
N LYS A 21 -4.49 0.70 6.52
CA LYS A 21 -5.78 0.29 7.10
C LYS A 21 -6.94 0.82 6.27
N THR A 22 -6.82 2.05 5.75
CA THR A 22 -7.80 2.64 4.83
C THR A 22 -7.97 1.77 3.59
N MET A 23 -6.87 1.36 2.95
CA MET A 23 -6.90 0.44 1.81
C MET A 23 -7.51 -0.92 2.18
N ALA A 24 -7.08 -1.54 3.28
CA ALA A 24 -7.55 -2.85 3.70
C ALA A 24 -9.07 -2.88 3.94
N PHE A 25 -9.62 -1.88 4.66
CA PHE A 25 -11.06 -1.80 4.91
C PHE A 25 -11.87 -1.51 3.65
N TYR A 26 -11.39 -0.57 2.83
CA TYR A 26 -12.13 -0.11 1.68
C TYR A 26 -12.09 -1.12 0.52
N LEU A 27 -10.90 -1.66 0.19
CA LEU A 27 -10.74 -2.63 -0.90
C LEU A 27 -11.20 -4.03 -0.50
N GLY A 28 -11.02 -4.41 0.77
CA GLY A 28 -11.38 -5.73 1.28
C GLY A 28 -12.85 -5.91 1.60
N TYR A 29 -13.47 -4.88 2.20
CA TYR A 29 -14.81 -4.99 2.76
C TYR A 29 -15.78 -3.94 2.19
N GLY A 30 -15.31 -3.01 1.34
CA GLY A 30 -16.14 -1.89 0.88
C GLY A 30 -16.47 -0.88 1.99
N ILE A 31 -15.75 -0.92 3.11
CA ILE A 31 -16.02 -0.08 4.28
C ILE A 31 -15.11 1.13 4.24
N ARG A 32 -15.69 2.33 4.34
CA ARG A 32 -14.93 3.58 4.58
C ARG A 32 -14.71 3.74 6.08
N PRO A 33 -13.48 3.59 6.60
CA PRO A 33 -13.21 3.67 8.03
C PRO A 33 -13.40 5.11 8.55
N LYS A 34 -13.78 5.24 9.83
CA LYS A 34 -13.95 6.55 10.48
C LYS A 34 -12.66 7.38 10.49
N ILE A 35 -11.53 6.71 10.72
CA ILE A 35 -10.20 7.30 10.60
C ILE A 35 -9.63 6.80 9.29
N GLU A 36 -9.57 7.68 8.32
CA GLU A 36 -8.99 7.43 6.99
C GLU A 36 -7.77 8.31 6.76
N GLY A 37 -6.90 7.86 5.87
CA GLY A 37 -5.72 8.60 5.46
C GLY A 37 -5.14 8.06 4.17
N TYR A 38 -4.08 8.69 3.72
CA TYR A 38 -3.30 8.30 2.54
C TYR A 38 -1.82 8.34 2.90
N PRO A 39 -0.93 7.73 2.09
CA PRO A 39 0.50 7.83 2.32
C PRO A 39 1.01 9.27 2.24
N HIS A 40 1.57 9.77 3.34
CA HIS A 40 2.20 11.09 3.39
C HIS A 40 3.70 11.03 3.14
N ASP A 41 4.33 9.89 3.43
CA ASP A 41 5.75 9.66 3.26
C ASP A 41 6.05 8.24 2.75
N VAL A 42 7.34 7.95 2.54
CA VAL A 42 7.82 6.65 2.05
C VAL A 42 7.50 5.52 3.02
N SER A 43 7.48 5.77 4.33
CA SER A 43 7.15 4.75 5.33
C SER A 43 5.66 4.39 5.31
N ASP A 44 4.79 5.37 5.11
CA ASP A 44 3.37 5.10 4.88
C ASP A 44 3.14 4.33 3.59
N PHE A 45 3.84 4.70 2.51
CA PHE A 45 3.74 4.02 1.22
C PHE A 45 4.18 2.56 1.34
N ARG A 46 5.30 2.30 2.02
CA ARG A 46 5.79 0.94 2.31
C ARG A 46 4.74 0.06 2.98
N ARG A 47 4.01 0.57 3.98
CA ARG A 47 2.95 -0.20 4.64
C ARG A 47 1.78 -0.52 3.70
N CYS A 48 1.44 0.41 2.80
CA CYS A 48 0.45 0.15 1.76
C CYS A 48 0.95 -0.86 0.71
N PHE A 49 2.21 -0.78 0.32
CA PHE A 49 2.86 -1.73 -0.59
C PHE A 49 2.87 -3.14 0.01
N LEU A 50 3.28 -3.30 1.27
CA LEU A 50 3.29 -4.60 1.96
C LEU A 50 1.89 -5.23 2.11
N LEU A 51 0.84 -4.41 2.24
CA LEU A 51 -0.54 -4.91 2.17
C LEU A 51 -0.82 -5.58 0.83
N LEU A 52 -0.42 -4.95 -0.29
CA LEU A 52 -0.65 -5.50 -1.63
C LEU A 52 0.19 -6.74 -1.88
N GLU A 53 1.45 -6.77 -1.43
CA GLU A 53 2.29 -7.97 -1.46
C GLU A 53 1.65 -9.15 -0.70
N THR A 54 1.04 -8.85 0.45
CA THR A 54 0.36 -9.86 1.28
C THR A 54 -0.99 -10.29 0.70
N VAL A 55 -1.71 -9.34 0.09
CA VAL A 55 -3.06 -9.52 -0.46
C VAL A 55 -3.15 -8.95 -1.89
N PRO A 56 -2.57 -9.64 -2.90
CA PRO A 56 -2.48 -9.11 -4.27
C PRO A 56 -3.83 -8.80 -4.91
N PHE A 57 -4.91 -9.42 -4.43
CA PHE A 57 -6.26 -9.13 -4.90
C PHE A 57 -6.68 -7.66 -4.66
N CYS A 58 -6.15 -7.01 -3.62
CA CYS A 58 -6.42 -5.60 -3.37
C CYS A 58 -5.86 -4.70 -4.49
N GLU A 59 -4.82 -5.13 -5.21
CA GLU A 59 -4.21 -4.37 -6.31
C GLU A 59 -5.20 -4.13 -7.45
N ILE A 60 -6.03 -5.13 -7.77
CA ILE A 60 -7.11 -5.05 -8.77
C ILE A 60 -8.10 -3.93 -8.40
N GLY A 61 -8.28 -3.69 -7.10
CA GLY A 61 -9.16 -2.67 -6.56
C GLY A 61 -8.55 -1.28 -6.47
N LEU A 62 -7.26 -1.08 -6.73
CA LEU A 62 -6.57 0.22 -6.50
C LEU A 62 -7.28 1.40 -7.16
N LYS A 63 -7.81 1.21 -8.37
CA LYS A 63 -8.57 2.27 -9.08
C LYS A 63 -9.78 2.76 -8.29
N LYS A 64 -10.42 1.91 -7.47
CA LYS A 64 -11.54 2.29 -6.61
C LYS A 64 -11.13 3.28 -5.51
N MET A 65 -9.86 3.30 -5.11
CA MET A 65 -9.37 4.25 -4.10
C MET A 65 -9.63 5.71 -4.51
N ALA A 66 -9.72 6.00 -5.81
CA ALA A 66 -10.08 7.33 -6.33
C ALA A 66 -11.41 7.89 -5.76
N GLU A 67 -12.33 7.02 -5.32
CA GLU A 67 -13.59 7.41 -4.66
C GLU A 67 -13.37 8.06 -3.29
N LEU A 68 -12.21 7.84 -2.65
CA LEU A 68 -11.84 8.46 -1.37
C LEU A 68 -11.27 9.88 -1.52
N GLY A 69 -11.13 10.38 -2.75
CA GLY A 69 -10.80 11.77 -3.04
C GLY A 69 -9.58 11.97 -3.93
N LYS A 70 -9.24 13.24 -4.18
CA LYS A 70 -8.24 13.65 -5.19
C LYS A 70 -6.85 13.07 -4.96
N VAL A 71 -6.42 12.95 -3.71
CA VAL A 71 -5.09 12.42 -3.37
C VAL A 71 -5.01 10.93 -3.70
N TRP A 72 -6.00 10.15 -3.26
CA TRP A 72 -6.09 8.74 -3.63
C TRP A 72 -6.26 8.53 -5.13
N ALA A 73 -6.98 9.41 -5.83
CA ALA A 73 -7.09 9.35 -7.28
C ALA A 73 -5.73 9.54 -7.98
N ALA A 74 -4.90 10.47 -7.50
CA ALA A 74 -3.55 10.67 -8.01
C ALA A 74 -2.63 9.46 -7.70
N LEU A 75 -2.66 8.97 -6.45
CA LEU A 75 -1.88 7.81 -6.04
C LEU A 75 -2.25 6.54 -6.81
N ALA A 76 -3.54 6.26 -6.99
CA ALA A 76 -4.00 5.08 -7.72
C ALA A 76 -3.62 5.15 -9.21
N LYS A 77 -3.57 6.36 -9.79
CA LYS A 77 -3.15 6.57 -11.18
C LYS A 77 -1.66 6.31 -11.38
N GLU A 78 -0.83 6.74 -10.43
CA GLU A 78 0.63 6.67 -10.50
C GLU A 78 1.22 5.48 -9.72
N TRP A 79 0.37 4.55 -9.26
CA TRP A 79 0.77 3.50 -8.31
C TRP A 79 1.96 2.67 -8.79
N HIS A 80 1.92 2.15 -10.01
CA HIS A 80 3.01 1.33 -10.56
C HIS A 80 4.32 2.13 -10.73
N THR A 81 4.24 3.43 -11.00
CA THR A 81 5.42 4.30 -11.04
C THR A 81 6.03 4.43 -9.65
N LEU A 82 5.20 4.68 -8.62
CA LEU A 82 5.64 4.78 -7.23
C LEU A 82 6.24 3.47 -6.72
N GLU A 83 5.62 2.35 -7.07
CA GLU A 83 6.12 1.01 -6.75
C GLU A 83 7.48 0.74 -7.38
N ALA A 84 7.66 1.06 -8.66
CA ALA A 84 8.95 0.90 -9.34
C ALA A 84 10.05 1.74 -8.68
N LEU A 85 9.76 3.00 -8.36
CA LEU A 85 10.68 3.89 -7.65
C LEU A 85 11.03 3.37 -6.26
N TYR A 86 10.03 2.91 -5.50
CA TYR A 86 10.22 2.36 -4.16
C TYR A 86 11.12 1.11 -4.19
N ASN A 87 10.88 0.20 -5.13
CA ASN A 87 11.71 -1.00 -5.29
C ASN A 87 13.13 -0.66 -5.72
N GLU A 88 13.33 0.31 -6.60
CA GLU A 88 14.66 0.77 -7.00
C GLU A 88 15.43 1.36 -5.81
N GLU A 89 14.79 2.18 -4.97
CA GLU A 89 15.41 2.73 -3.77
C GLU A 89 15.74 1.65 -2.72
N GLU A 90 14.82 0.70 -2.47
CA GLU A 90 15.06 -0.44 -1.57
C GLU A 90 16.23 -1.31 -2.05
N ASP A 91 16.32 -1.58 -3.35
CA ASP A 91 17.43 -2.35 -3.93
C ASP A 91 18.77 -1.62 -3.75
N GLN A 92 18.79 -0.29 -3.90
CA GLN A 92 19.99 0.51 -3.63
C GLN A 92 20.39 0.50 -2.15
N ILE A 93 19.43 0.48 -1.22
CA ILE A 93 19.69 0.38 0.22
C ILE A 93 20.21 -1.02 0.59
N ARG A 94 19.63 -2.08 0.01
CA ARG A 94 20.00 -3.48 0.30
C ARG A 94 21.30 -3.89 -0.39
N CYS A 95 21.55 -3.38 -1.59
CA CYS A 95 22.76 -3.58 -2.35
C CYS A 95 23.47 -2.23 -2.56
N PRO A 96 24.00 -1.60 -1.50
CA PRO A 96 24.74 -0.37 -1.65
C PRO A 96 25.90 -0.67 -2.60
N LYS A 97 25.93 0.03 -3.74
CA LYS A 97 27.07 -0.10 -4.66
C LYS A 97 28.32 0.12 -3.82
N PRO A 98 29.29 -0.81 -3.81
CA PRO A 98 30.54 -0.53 -3.14
C PRO A 98 31.07 0.76 -3.76
N MET A 99 31.42 1.74 -2.91
CA MET A 99 32.17 2.92 -3.34
C MET A 99 33.51 2.41 -3.89
N LEU A 100 33.53 1.99 -5.14
CA LEU A 100 34.76 1.84 -5.89
C LEU A 100 35.00 3.19 -6.54
N SER A 101 36.01 3.85 -5.94
CA SER A 101 36.81 4.99 -6.36
C SER A 101 36.87 5.25 -7.86
#